data_AF-H9FC98-F1
#
_entry.id   AF-H9FC98-F1
#
_cell.length_a   1.000
_cell.length_b   1.000
_cell.length_c   1.000
_cell.angle_alpha   90.00
_cell.angle_beta   90.00
_cell.angle_gamma   90.00
#
_symmetry.space_group_name_H-M   'P 1'
#
loop_
_entity.id
_entity.type
_entity.pdbx_description
1 polymer ?
#
loop_
_entity_poly.entity_id
_entity_poly.type
_entity_poly.pdbx_seq_one_letter_code
_entity_poly.pdbx_strand_id
1 'polypeptide(L)'
;VHAIFDTQAIFYRRTTDIPIIVQVWNSRKFCDQFLGQVTLDADPSDCRDLKSLYLRKKGGPTAKVKQGHISFKVISSDDLTEL
;
A
#
# COMPACT_ATOMS: atom_id res chain seq x y z
N VAL A 1 -14.41 -10.63 10.80
CA VAL A 1 -14.62 -10.37 9.36
C VAL A 1 -13.29 -9.94 8.78
N HIS A 2 -12.74 -10.69 7.83
CA HIS A 2 -11.56 -10.30 7.06
C HIS A 2 -12.04 -9.75 5.72
N ALA A 3 -11.66 -8.52 5.39
CA ALA A 3 -11.95 -7.97 4.08
C ALA A 3 -10.96 -8.57 3.06
N ILE A 4 -11.50 -9.11 1.97
CA ILE A 4 -10.70 -9.64 0.85
C ILE A 4 -10.75 -8.61 -0.25
N PHE A 5 -9.57 -8.16 -0.67
CA PHE A 5 -9.40 -7.20 -1.76
C PHE A 5 -8.66 -7.90 -2.89
N ASP A 6 -9.39 -8.40 -3.88
CA ASP A 6 -8.82 -8.96 -5.11
C ASP A 6 -8.75 -7.85 -6.16
N THR A 7 -7.80 -6.94 -5.96
CA THR A 7 -7.66 -5.73 -6.79
C THR A 7 -6.20 -5.55 -7.15
N GLN A 8 -5.98 -5.18 -8.41
CA GLN A 8 -4.68 -4.88 -8.97
C GLN A 8 -4.71 -3.50 -9.62
N ALA A 9 -3.59 -2.80 -9.55
CA ALA A 9 -3.42 -1.49 -10.16
C ALA A 9 -2.01 -1.39 -10.73
N ILE A 10 -1.89 -0.76 -11.90
CA ILE A 10 -0.62 -0.53 -12.59
C ILE A 10 -0.40 0.97 -12.65
N PHE A 11 0.79 1.40 -12.26
CA PHE A 11 1.19 2.81 -12.27
C PHE A 11 2.47 2.98 -13.08
N TYR A 12 2.42 3.84 -14.09
CA TYR A 12 3.61 4.28 -14.80
C TYR A 12 4.24 5.45 -14.04
N ARG A 13 5.45 5.27 -13.53
CA ARG A 13 6.14 6.27 -12.70
C ARG A 13 7.43 6.68 -13.38
N ARG A 14 7.64 7.99 -13.55
CA ARG A 14 8.88 8.54 -14.08
C ARG A 14 10.00 8.57 -13.04
N THR A 15 9.63 8.80 -11.78
CA THR A 15 10.57 8.87 -10.65
C THR A 15 10.17 7.86 -9.59
N THR A 16 11.11 6.99 -9.22
CA THR A 16 10.90 5.88 -8.27
C THR A 16 11.16 6.29 -6.82
N ASP A 17 11.69 7.49 -6.59
CA ASP A 17 11.94 8.12 -5.28
C ASP A 17 10.66 8.46 -4.51
N ILE A 18 9.53 8.60 -5.21
CA ILE A 18 8.23 8.84 -4.59
C ILE A 18 7.66 7.49 -4.12
N PRO A 19 7.43 7.31 -2.79
CA PRO A 19 6.89 6.06 -2.26
C PRO A 19 5.42 5.89 -2.63
N ILE A 20 4.98 4.64 -2.68
CA ILE A 20 3.57 4.30 -2.89
C ILE A 20 2.86 4.30 -1.53
N ILE A 21 1.77 5.06 -1.39
CA ILE A 21 1.00 5.11 -0.15
C ILE A 21 -0.35 4.41 -0.38
N VAL A 22 -0.56 3.30 0.31
CA VAL A 22 -1.83 2.57 0.30
C VAL A 22 -2.63 2.98 1.53
N GLN A 23 -3.85 3.47 1.31
CA GLN A 23 -4.75 3.89 2.39
C GLN A 23 -6.00 3.02 2.42
N VAL A 24 -6.39 2.59 3.62
CA VAL A 24 -7.61 1.82 3.84
C VAL A 24 -8.66 2.71 4.47
N TRP A 25 -9.82 2.75 3.84
CA TRP A 25 -10.97 3.54 4.28
C TRP A 25 -12.16 2.62 4.50
N ASN A 26 -12.96 2.92 5.52
CA ASN A 26 -14.25 2.30 5.74
C ASN A 26 -15.32 3.19 5.11
N SER A 27 -15.98 2.68 4.07
CA SER A 27 -17.03 3.42 3.36
C SER A 27 -18.27 3.57 4.24
N ARG A 28 -18.73 4.80 4.42
CA ARG A 28 -19.92 5.13 5.23
C ARG A 28 -20.84 6.08 4.46
N LYS A 29 -22.13 6.09 4.81
CA LYS A 29 -23.16 6.88 4.11
C LYS A 29 -22.92 8.40 4.09
N PHE A 30 -22.16 8.95 5.05
CA PHE A 30 -21.93 10.40 5.18
C PHE A 30 -20.46 10.77 4.98
N CYS A 31 -19.58 10.21 5.81
CA CYS A 31 -18.14 10.48 5.76
C CYS A 31 -17.37 9.18 5.93
N ASP A 32 -16.54 8.87 4.93
CA ASP A 32 -15.64 7.72 4.99
C ASP A 32 -14.66 7.87 6.14
N GLN A 33 -14.43 6.76 6.83
CA GLN A 33 -13.55 6.72 7.99
C GLN A 33 -12.19 6.15 7.59
N PHE A 34 -11.14 6.96 7.75
CA PHE A 34 -9.77 6.49 7.59
C PHE A 34 -9.44 5.39 8.63
N LEU A 35 -9.07 4.20 8.15
CA LEU A 35 -8.69 3.09 9.01
C LEU A 35 -7.18 3.05 9.27
N GLY A 36 -6.38 3.35 8.24
CA GLY A 36 -4.92 3.39 8.33
C GLY A 36 -4.27 3.48 6.95
N GLN A 37 -2.95 3.61 6.95
CA GLN A 37 -2.13 3.62 5.74
C GLN A 37 -0.88 2.77 5.90
N VAL A 38 -0.31 2.42 4.75
CA VAL A 38 0.99 1.79 4.61
C VAL A 38 1.78 2.58 3.57
N THR A 39 3.05 2.80 3.85
CA THR A 39 4.00 3.41 2.91
C THR A 39 4.90 2.29 2.38
N LEU A 40 5.05 2.26 1.07
CA LEU A 40 5.83 1.29 0.34
C LEU A 40 6.95 1.99 -0.37
N ASP A 41 8.16 1.58 -0.04
CA ASP A 41 9.32 1.92 -0.83
C ASP A 41 9.15 1.24 -2.17
N ALA A 42 9.15 2.04 -3.23
CA ALA A 42 8.74 1.59 -4.53
C ALA A 42 9.98 1.38 -5.43
N ASP A 43 11.04 0.90 -4.77
CA ASP A 43 12.32 0.55 -5.37
C ASP A 43 12.10 -0.71 -6.25
N PRO A 44 12.54 -0.71 -7.52
CA PRO A 44 12.51 -1.90 -8.37
C PRO A 44 13.30 -3.10 -7.81
N SER A 45 14.26 -2.84 -6.92
CA SER A 45 15.04 -3.86 -6.20
C SER A 45 14.28 -4.46 -5.01
N ASP A 46 13.12 -3.89 -4.65
CA ASP A 46 12.37 -4.35 -3.50
C ASP A 46 11.75 -5.73 -3.76
N CYS A 47 11.66 -6.56 -2.72
CA CYS A 47 11.23 -7.95 -2.87
C CYS A 47 9.83 -8.04 -3.49
N ARG A 48 9.72 -8.76 -4.62
CA ARG A 48 8.45 -9.05 -5.36
C ARG A 48 7.50 -9.98 -4.59
N ASP A 49 7.83 -10.34 -3.35
CA ASP A 49 7.05 -11.26 -2.53
C ASP A 49 5.82 -10.61 -1.90
N LEU A 50 4.89 -11.45 -1.43
CA LEU A 50 3.73 -10.99 -0.67
C LEU A 50 4.18 -10.37 0.66
N LYS A 51 3.91 -9.08 0.85
CA LYS A 51 4.22 -8.35 2.08
C LYS A 51 2.96 -8.16 2.89
N SER A 52 3.01 -8.49 4.18
CA SER A 52 1.94 -8.17 5.14
C SER A 52 2.40 -7.03 6.03
N LEU A 53 1.85 -5.83 5.81
CA LEU A 53 2.24 -4.64 6.56
C LEU A 53 1.13 -4.16 7.48
N TYR A 54 1.54 -3.73 8.68
CA TYR A 54 0.64 -3.18 9.68
C TYR A 54 0.15 -1.78 9.30
N LEU A 55 -1.15 -1.54 9.45
CA LEU A 55 -1.77 -0.25 9.21
C LEU A 55 -1.30 0.77 10.25
N ARG A 56 -0.80 1.91 9.78
CA ARG A 56 -0.39 3.04 10.63
C ARG A 56 -1.41 4.18 10.56
N LYS A 57 -1.50 4.99 11.62
CA LYS A 57 -2.31 6.21 11.59
C LYS A 57 -1.70 7.28 10.67
N LYS A 58 -2.43 8.37 10.42
CA LYS A 58 -1.87 9.56 9.77
C LYS A 58 -0.66 10.06 10.58
N GLY A 59 0.40 10.47 9.89
CA GLY A 59 1.69 10.88 10.49
C GLY A 59 2.91 10.15 9.92
N GLY A 60 2.74 9.30 8.90
CA GLY A 60 3.85 8.64 8.21
C GLY A 60 4.44 7.45 8.99
N PRO A 61 5.71 7.09 8.73
CA PRO A 61 6.34 5.92 9.32
C PRO A 61 6.40 5.95 10.86
N THR A 62 6.45 7.11 11.49
CA THR A 62 6.53 7.20 12.96
C THR A 62 5.17 7.16 13.65
N ALA A 63 4.06 7.11 12.88
CA ALA A 63 2.73 7.09 13.44
C ALA A 63 2.41 5.78 14.19
N LYS A 64 1.61 5.89 15.25
CA LYS A 64 1.18 4.74 16.06
C LYS A 64 0.56 3.66 15.16
N VAL A 65 1.07 2.44 15.31
CA VAL A 65 0.53 1.25 14.67
C VAL A 65 -0.88 0.98 15.22
N LYS A 66 -1.82 0.69 14.34
CA LYS A 66 -3.17 0.27 14.70
C LYS A 66 -3.25 -1.26 14.58
N GLN A 67 -4.15 -1.89 15.33
CA GLN A 67 -4.51 -3.29 15.09
C GLN A 67 -5.12 -3.43 13.69
N GLY A 68 -4.44 -4.21 12.83
CA GLY A 68 -4.83 -4.49 11.45
C GLY A 68 -3.61 -4.58 10.53
N HIS A 69 -3.56 -5.60 9.70
CA HIS A 69 -2.56 -5.76 8.64
C HIS A 69 -3.29 -5.86 7.29
N ILE A 70 -2.58 -5.47 6.24
CA ILE A 70 -2.99 -5.67 4.85
C ILE A 70 -1.87 -6.39 4.11
N SER A 71 -2.23 -7.36 3.29
CA SER A 71 -1.30 -8.09 2.45
C SER A 71 -1.40 -7.60 1.02
N PHE A 72 -0.28 -7.32 0.39
CA PHE A 72 -0.20 -6.92 -1.01
C PHE A 72 1.12 -7.39 -1.60
N LYS A 73 1.16 -7.49 -2.93
CA LYS A 73 2.36 -7.79 -3.70
C LYS A 73 2.69 -6.56 -4.54
N VAL A 74 3.88 -6.00 -4.38
CA VAL A 74 4.35 -4.89 -5.21
C VAL A 74 5.36 -5.46 -6.19
N ILE A 75 5.17 -5.14 -7.46
CA ILE A 75 6.13 -5.42 -8.51
C ILE A 75 6.49 -4.07 -9.10
N SER A 76 7.76 -3.71 -9.02
CA SER A 76 8.31 -2.51 -9.63
C SER A 76 9.42 -2.96 -10.57
N SER A 77 9.38 -2.49 -11.81
CA SER A 77 10.34 -2.83 -12.87
C SER A 77 10.61 -1.56 -13.66
N ASP A 78 11.86 -1.35 -14.05
CA ASP A 78 12.26 -0.34 -15.03
C ASP A 78 12.15 -0.86 -16.48
N ASP A 79 12.04 -2.18 -16.65
CA ASP A 79 11.68 -2.83 -17.90
C ASP A 79 10.17 -3.14 -17.95
N LEU A 80 9.48 -2.53 -18.91
CA LEU A 80 8.06 -2.71 -19.20
C LEU A 80 7.71 -4.13 -19.70
N THR A 81 8.70 -4.90 -20.13
CA THR A 81 8.54 -6.27 -20.64
C THR A 81 8.64 -7.34 -19.56
N GLU A 82 9.12 -7.00 -18.35
CA GLU A 82 9.32 -7.93 -17.23
C GLU A 82 8.19 -7.93 -16.17
N LEU A 83 7.06 -7.26 -16.47
CA LEU A 83 5.92 -7.11 -15.56
C LEU A 83 4.98 -8.32 -15.51
#